data_AF-A0A7V9UWK6-F1
#
_entry.id   AF-A0A7V9UWK6-F1
#
_cell.length_a   1.000
_cell.length_b   1.000
_cell.length_c   1.000
_cell.angle_alpha   90.00
_cell.angle_beta   90.00
_cell.angle_gamma   90.00
#
_symmetry.space_group_name_H-M   'P 1'
#
loop_
_entity.id
_entity.type
_entity.pdbx_description
1 polymer ?
#
loop_
_entity_poly.entity_id
_entity_poly.type
_entity_poly.pdbx_seq_one_letter_code
_entity_poly.pdbx_strand_id
1 'polypeptide(L)'
;MNFYRETIKDAPSVISIPKEFRNRDVEIIILPLDEKPENGDAVEVDKNGYPIGFFETTAGSLPDFPDREPQPMQSEREEIE
;
A
#
# COMPACT_ATOMS: atom_id res chain seq x y z
N MET A 1 15.87 -4.87 0.44
CA MET A 1 15.40 -6.27 0.54
C MET A 1 14.93 -6.67 -0.85
N ASN A 2 15.59 -7.61 -1.51
CA ASN A 2 15.23 -8.01 -2.88
C ASN A 2 14.22 -9.17 -2.78
N PHE A 3 13.03 -8.99 -3.34
CA PHE A 3 12.01 -10.03 -3.43
C PHE A 3 11.77 -10.40 -4.89
N TYR A 4 11.59 -11.68 -5.15
CA TYR A 4 11.19 -12.18 -6.47
C TYR A 4 9.67 -12.29 -6.49
N ARG A 5 9.02 -11.54 -7.39
CA ARG A 5 7.57 -11.60 -7.61
C ARG A 5 7.30 -11.99 -9.05
N GLU A 6 6.56 -13.08 -9.23
CA GLU A 6 6.08 -13.54 -10.52
C GLU A 6 4.55 -13.66 -10.46
N THR A 7 3.87 -13.28 -11.53
CA THR A 7 2.42 -13.46 -11.68
C THR A 7 2.18 -14.49 -12.76
N ILE A 8 1.64 -15.64 -12.37
CA ILE A 8 1.42 -16.77 -13.28
C ILE A 8 -0.09 -16.88 -13.50
N LYS A 9 -0.49 -16.95 -14.78
CA LYS A 9 -1.86 -17.28 -15.14
C LYS A 9 -2.02 -18.79 -15.02
N ASP A 10 -3.03 -19.22 -14.25
CA ASP A 10 -3.28 -20.61 -13.84
C ASP A 10 -2.12 -21.17 -12.97
N ALA A 11 -2.36 -21.24 -11.65
CA ALA A 11 -1.32 -21.61 -10.70
C ALA A 11 -0.80 -23.05 -10.93
N PRO A 12 0.52 -23.26 -11.05
CA PRO A 12 1.07 -24.59 -11.28
C PRO A 12 1.06 -25.43 -10.00
N SER A 13 0.98 -26.76 -10.16
CA SER A 13 1.06 -27.70 -9.02
C SER A 13 2.48 -27.83 -8.46
N VAL A 14 3.51 -27.34 -9.17
CA VAL A 14 4.92 -27.41 -8.79
C VAL A 14 5.57 -26.06 -9.06
N ILE A 15 6.20 -25.48 -8.03
CA ILE A 15 6.92 -24.20 -8.13
C ILE A 15 8.43 -24.49 -8.14
N SER A 16 9.14 -24.00 -9.16
CA SER A 16 10.59 -24.17 -9.26
C SER A 16 11.32 -23.06 -8.50
N ILE A 17 12.06 -23.43 -7.46
CA ILE A 17 12.85 -22.46 -6.68
C ILE A 17 14.14 -22.09 -7.44
N PRO A 18 14.43 -20.79 -7.66
CA PRO A 18 15.67 -20.34 -8.29
C PRO A 18 16.90 -20.84 -7.52
N LYS A 19 17.99 -21.10 -8.25
CA LYS A 19 19.22 -21.69 -7.67
C LYS A 19 19.78 -20.89 -6.49
N GLU A 20 19.61 -19.58 -6.51
CA GLU A 20 20.06 -18.62 -5.50
C GLU A 20 19.41 -18.84 -4.12
N PHE A 21 18.24 -19.48 -4.08
CA PHE A 21 17.44 -19.66 -2.86
C PHE A 21 17.47 -21.08 -2.30
N ARG A 22 18.10 -22.05 -2.99
CA ARG A 22 18.04 -23.48 -2.61
C ARG A 22 18.61 -23.84 -1.23
N ASN A 23 19.53 -23.03 -0.71
CA ASN A 23 20.20 -23.25 0.58
C ASN A 23 19.88 -22.13 1.59
N ARG A 24 18.75 -21.47 1.43
CA ARG A 24 18.30 -20.38 2.30
C ARG A 24 16.89 -20.68 2.77
N ASP A 25 16.58 -20.26 3.99
CA ASP A 25 15.20 -20.26 4.47
C ASP A 25 14.41 -19.25 3.64
N VAL A 26 13.31 -19.69 3.06
CA VAL A 26 12.46 -18.88 2.20
C VAL A 26 11.00 -19.01 2.59
N GLU A 27 10.30 -17.89 2.55
CA GLU A 27 8.86 -17.81 2.69
C GLU A 27 8.24 -17.72 1.29
N ILE A 28 7.23 -18.55 1.03
CA ILE A 28 6.46 -18.54 -0.23
C ILE A 28 5.06 -18.04 0.08
N ILE A 29 4.71 -16.89 -0.50
CA ILE A 29 3.38 -16.29 -0.37
C ILE A 29 2.60 -16.57 -1.65
N ILE A 30 1.51 -17.34 -1.55
CA ILE A 30 0.59 -17.61 -2.66
C ILE A 30 -0.61 -16.70 -2.50
N LEU A 31 -0.82 -15.80 -3.46
CA LEU A 31 -1.92 -14.85 -3.49
C LEU A 31 -2.85 -15.20 -4.66
N PRO A 32 -4.05 -15.75 -4.42
CA PRO A 32 -5.08 -15.81 -5.44
C PRO A 32 -5.41 -14.37 -5.88
N LEU A 33 -5.44 -14.12 -7.19
CA LEU A 33 -5.68 -12.79 -7.76
C LEU A 33 -7.14 -12.60 -8.20
N ASP A 34 -7.90 -13.69 -8.23
CA ASP A 34 -9.32 -13.77 -8.52
C ASP A 34 -10.18 -13.58 -7.26
N GLU A 35 -9.66 -13.97 -6.10
CA GLU A 35 -10.25 -13.59 -4.82
C GLU A 35 -9.99 -12.10 -4.57
N LYS A 36 -11.05 -11.30 -4.70
CA LYS A 36 -11.06 -9.99 -4.04
C LYS A 36 -10.79 -10.24 -2.56
N PRO A 37 -9.91 -9.48 -1.91
CA PRO A 37 -9.60 -9.72 -0.51
C PRO A 37 -10.90 -9.70 0.31
N GLU A 38 -11.23 -10.81 0.99
CA GLU A 38 -12.36 -10.84 1.94
C GLU A 38 -12.16 -9.81 3.07
N ASN A 39 -10.92 -9.36 3.30
CA ASN A 39 -10.55 -8.28 4.22
C ASN A 39 -10.32 -6.92 3.56
N GLY A 40 -10.84 -6.74 2.35
CA GLY A 40 -11.25 -5.43 1.89
C GLY A 40 -12.76 -5.47 1.85
N ASP A 41 -13.42 -5.19 2.98
CA ASP A 41 -14.76 -4.60 2.91
C ASP A 41 -14.68 -3.61 1.75
N ALA A 42 -15.53 -3.77 0.74
CA ALA A 42 -15.62 -2.78 -0.31
C ALA A 42 -16.13 -1.53 0.39
N VAL A 43 -15.19 -0.75 0.95
CA VAL A 43 -15.53 0.43 1.73
C VAL A 43 -16.12 1.34 0.69
N GLU A 44 -17.44 1.52 0.76
CA GLU A 44 -18.13 2.39 -0.17
C GLU A 44 -17.41 3.73 -0.11
N VAL A 45 -16.95 4.19 -1.28
CA VAL A 45 -16.20 5.43 -1.40
C VAL A 45 -17.11 6.52 -1.93
N ASP A 46 -16.89 7.74 -1.46
CA ASP A 46 -17.56 8.92 -2.00
C ASP A 46 -17.05 9.26 -3.42
N LYS A 47 -17.60 10.34 -4.01
CA LYS A 47 -17.21 10.83 -5.35
C LYS A 47 -15.73 11.23 -5.45
N ASN A 48 -15.05 11.37 -4.31
CA ASN A 48 -13.67 11.82 -4.19
C ASN A 48 -12.73 10.64 -3.84
N GLY A 49 -13.27 9.42 -3.72
CA GLY A 49 -12.50 8.21 -3.43
C GLY A 49 -12.20 7.99 -1.94
N TYR A 50 -12.80 8.77 -1.03
CA TYR A 50 -12.66 8.55 0.40
C TYR A 50 -13.67 7.52 0.90
N PRO A 51 -13.30 6.67 1.86
CA PRO A 51 -14.27 5.87 2.60
C PRO A 51 -15.44 6.71 3.12
N ILE A 52 -16.68 6.29 2.85
CA ILE A 52 -17.87 6.92 3.44
C ILE A 52 -17.73 6.88 4.97
N GLY A 53 -17.91 8.03 5.63
CA GLY A 53 -17.75 8.13 7.09
C GLY A 53 -16.32 8.43 7.56
N PHE A 54 -15.32 8.52 6.65
CA PHE A 54 -13.92 8.77 7.00
C PHE A 54 -13.74 10.09 7.76
N PHE A 55 -14.31 11.17 7.23
CA PHE A 55 -14.14 12.50 7.81
C PHE A 55 -14.92 12.67 9.11
N GLU A 56 -16.06 12.02 9.26
CA GLU A 56 -16.85 12.00 10.49
C GLU A 56 -16.12 11.24 11.59
N THR A 57 -15.48 10.11 11.24
CA THR A 57 -14.70 9.28 12.18
C THR A 57 -13.39 9.95 12.59
N THR A 58 -12.80 10.75 11.69
CA THR A 58 -11.52 11.44 11.91
C THR A 58 -11.69 12.92 12.29
N ALA A 59 -12.93 13.42 12.36
CA ALA A 59 -13.24 14.80 12.72
C ALA A 59 -12.74 15.07 14.15
N GLY A 60 -11.73 15.93 14.27
CA GLY A 60 -11.14 16.27 15.56
C GLY A 60 -10.14 15.25 16.09
N SER A 61 -9.89 14.15 15.38
CA SER A 61 -8.74 13.28 15.65
C SER A 61 -7.50 13.92 15.03
N LEU A 62 -6.83 14.80 15.77
CA LEU A 62 -5.43 15.06 15.47
C LEU A 62 -4.64 13.80 15.86
N PRO A 63 -3.99 13.11 14.92
CA PRO A 63 -2.99 12.12 15.30
C PRO A 63 -1.87 12.85 16.05
N ASP A 64 -1.20 12.15 16.96
CA ASP A 64 0.03 12.65 17.58
C ASP A 64 1.07 12.78 16.46
N PHE A 65 1.20 13.99 15.93
CA PHE A 65 2.22 14.29 14.95
C PHE A 65 3.56 14.33 15.69
N PRO A 66 4.62 13.72 15.13
CA PRO A 66 5.96 13.93 15.68
C PRO A 66 6.28 15.42 15.65
N ASP A 67 7.06 15.88 16.62
CA ASP A 67 7.59 17.25 16.63
C ASP A 67 8.30 17.51 15.30
N ARG A 68 7.80 18.49 14.54
CA ARG A 68 8.41 18.93 13.29
C ARG A 68 9.21 20.19 13.54
N GLU A 69 10.42 20.23 13.00
CA GLU A 69 11.18 21.47 12.92
C GLU A 69 10.38 22.52 12.13
N PRO A 70 10.48 23.81 12.50
CA PRO A 70 9.82 24.88 11.76
C PRO A 70 10.27 24.85 10.30
N GLN A 71 9.30 24.78 9.39
CA GLN A 71 9.63 24.80 7.97
C GLN A 71 10.30 26.12 7.60
N PRO A 72 11.32 26.12 6.73
CA PRO A 72 11.90 27.35 6.22
C PRO A 72 10.80 28.16 5.54
N MET A 73 10.81 29.47 5.79
CA MET A 73 9.86 30.42 5.22
C MET A 73 9.90 30.25 3.69
N GLN A 74 8.79 29.78 3.10
CA GLN A 74 8.70 29.62 1.66
C GLN A 74 8.98 30.97 1.00
N SER A 75 9.88 30.99 0.02
CA SER A 75 10.06 32.15 -0.85
C SER A 75 8.73 32.47 -1.52
N GLU A 76 8.38 33.76 -1.53
CA GLU A 76 7.14 34.25 -2.12
C GLU A 76 6.98 33.74 -3.55
N ARG A 77 5.72 33.42 -3.90
CA ARG A 77 5.34 32.96 -5.24
C ARG A 77 5.68 34.09 -6.23
N GLU A 78 6.56 33.85 -7.19
CA GLU A 78 6.71 34.77 -8.31
C GLU A 78 5.39 34.76 -9.11
N GLU A 79 4.79 35.95 -9.27
CA GLU A 79 3.69 36.15 -10.20
C GLU A 79 4.20 35.89 -11.61
N ILE A 80 3.54 34.96 -12.32
CA ILE A 80 3.82 34.69 -13.73
C ILE A 80 3.06 35.75 -14.52
N GLU A 81 3.78 36.67 -15.19
CA GLU A 81 3.22 37.59 -16.21
C GLU A 81 2.79 36.86 -17.50
#